data_AF-A0AAD2Z6W2-F1
#
_entry.id   AF-A0AAD2Z6W2-F1
#
_cell.length_a   1.000
_cell.length_b   1.000
_cell.length_c   1.000
_cell.angle_alpha   90.00
_cell.angle_beta   90.00
_cell.angle_gamma   90.00
#
_symmetry.space_group_name_H-M   'P 1'
#
loop_
_entity.id
_entity.type
_entity.pdbx_description
1 polymer ?
#
loop_
_entity_poly.entity_id
_entity_poly.type
_entity_poly.pdbx_seq_one_letter_code
_entity_poly.pdbx_strand_id
1 'polypeptide(L)' 'MKEVIEEIKAAYVASGRAFSHDPMPFDDRMEAMNKWWEAVTPEKVMKLVNALEKGGYSPPPSGNGMAGAGSN' A
#
# COMPACT_ATOMS: atom_id res chain seq x y z
N MET A 1 -8.37 -10.95 -0.10
CA MET A 1 -6.98 -10.63 -0.49
C MET A 1 -6.83 -9.18 -0.92
N LYS A 2 -7.73 -8.67 -1.78
CA LYS A 2 -7.79 -7.26 -2.18
C LYS A 2 -7.74 -6.27 -1.01
N GLU A 3 -8.55 -6.49 0.04
CA GLU A 3 -8.60 -5.63 1.23
C GLU A 3 -7.26 -5.50 1.95
N VAL A 4 -6.55 -6.62 2.19
CA VAL A 4 -5.23 -6.61 2.83
C VAL A 4 -4.19 -5.88 1.97
N ILE A 5 -4.29 -6.00 0.64
CA ILE A 5 -3.41 -5.28 -0.30
C ILE A 5 -3.69 -3.77 -0.26
N GLU A 6 -4.96 -3.37 -0.24
CA GLU A 6 -5.38 -1.97 -0.13
C GLU A 6 -4.95 -1.36 1.22
N GLU A 7 -5.11 -2.11 2.31
CA GLU A 7 -4.66 -1.72 3.65
C GLU A 7 -3.14 -1.49 3.70
N ILE A 8 -2.34 -2.44 3.20
CA ILE A 8 -0.87 -2.32 3.16
C ILE A 8 -0.45 -1.15 2.26
N LYS A 9 -1.10 -0.93 1.12
CA LYS A 9 -0.80 0.22 0.23
C LYS A 9 -1.11 1.56 0.88
N ALA A 10 -2.26 1.67 1.56
CA ALA A 10 -2.65 2.89 2.26
C ALA A 10 -1.65 3.20 3.39
N ALA A 11 -1.26 2.17 4.15
CA ALA A 11 -0.27 2.30 5.21
C ALA A 11 1.10 2.70 4.67
N TYR A 12 1.54 2.13 3.53
CA TYR A 12 2.82 2.49 2.88
C TYR A 12 2.87 3.97 2.45
N VAL A 13 1.78 4.47 1.87
CA VAL A 13 1.69 5.89 1.47
C VAL A 13 1.72 6.80 2.69
N ALA A 14 0.97 6.47 3.73
CA ALA A 14 0.93 7.25 4.97
C ALA A 14 2.30 7.25 5.70
N SER A 15 2.97 6.10 5.72
CA SER A 15 4.26 5.95 6.38
C SER A 15 5.43 6.52 5.57
N GLY A 16 5.29 6.68 4.25
CA GLY A 16 6.36 7.18 3.37
C GLY A 16 6.95 8.52 3.80
N ARG A 17 6.12 9.44 4.33
CA ARG A 17 6.58 10.71 4.89
C ARG A 17 7.18 10.56 6.29
N ALA A 18 6.68 9.62 7.09
CA ALA A 18 7.22 9.34 8.43
C ALA A 18 8.61 8.69 8.38
N PHE A 19 8.90 7.95 7.31
CA PHE A 19 10.23 7.38 7.03
C PHE A 19 11.12 8.30 6.18
N SER A 20 10.65 9.47 5.74
CA SER A 20 11.46 10.43 4.98
C SER A 20 12.27 11.37 5.90
N HIS A 21 13.17 12.13 5.28
CA HIS A 21 13.93 13.20 5.94
C HIS A 21 13.12 14.50 6.08
N ASP A 22 11.85 14.52 5.67
CA ASP A 22 11.03 15.72 5.76
C ASP A 22 10.71 16.05 7.22
N PRO A 23 10.70 17.34 7.60
CA PRO A 23 10.28 17.76 8.93
C PRO A 23 8.82 17.36 9.17
N MET A 24 8.57 16.66 10.28
CA MET A 24 7.25 16.19 10.69
C MET A 24 7.17 16.26 12.23
N PRO A 25 6.04 16.68 12.82
CA PRO A 25 5.82 16.58 14.26
C PRO A 25 6.04 15.15 14.76
N PHE A 26 6.64 15.02 15.95
CA PHE A 26 6.99 13.71 16.50
C PHE A 26 5.77 12.80 16.67
N ASP A 27 4.66 13.34 17.16
CA ASP A 27 3.42 12.58 17.38
C ASP A 27 2.84 12.05 16.06
N ASP A 28 2.78 12.89 15.03
CA ASP A 28 2.32 12.50 13.68
C ASP A 28 3.22 11.41 13.07
N ARG A 29 4.53 11.50 13.31
CA ARG A 29 5.52 10.50 12.85
C ARG A 29 5.29 9.17 13.54
N MET A 30 5.10 9.18 14.87
CA MET A 30 4.83 7.98 15.65
C MET A 30 3.50 7.33 15.26
N GLU A 31 2.44 8.12 15.03
CA GLU A 31 1.14 7.61 14.59
C GLU A 31 1.25 6.91 13.23
N ALA A 32 1.94 7.51 12.27
CA ALA A 32 2.15 6.93 10.95
C ALA A 32 2.98 5.63 11.00
N MET A 33 4.02 5.56 11.86
CA MET A 33 4.80 4.34 12.08
C MET A 33 3.97 3.23 12.75
N ASN A 34 3.14 3.57 13.73
CA ASN A 34 2.27 2.61 14.40
C ASN A 34 1.23 2.02 13.43
N LYS A 35 0.57 2.86 12.62
CA LYS A 35 -0.35 2.41 11.57
C LYS A 35 0.32 1.50 10.54
N TRP A 36 1.58 1.78 10.21
CA TRP A 36 2.37 0.88 9.36
C TRP A 36 2.55 -0.48 10.01
N TRP A 37 3.03 -0.52 11.27
CA TRP A 37 3.23 -1.79 11.98
C TRP A 37 1.94 -2.61 12.15
N GLU A 38 0.79 -1.98 12.36
CA GLU A 38 -0.52 -2.65 12.42
C GLU A 38 -0.97 -3.22 11.06
N ALA A 39 -0.60 -2.57 9.96
CA ALA A 39 -0.92 -3.04 8.61
C ALA A 39 -0.04 -4.22 8.18
N VAL A 40 1.22 -4.28 8.63
CA VAL A 40 2.19 -5.34 8.28
C VAL A 40 2.44 -6.35 9.41
N THR A 41 1.37 -6.84 10.06
CA THR A 41 1.52 -7.94 11.02
C THR A 41 2.07 -9.21 10.35
N PRO A 42 2.82 -10.07 11.08
CA PRO A 42 3.36 -11.30 10.53
C PRO A 42 2.31 -12.20 9.84
N GLU A 43 1.09 -12.24 10.39
CA GLU A 43 -0.02 -12.98 9.80
C GLU A 43 -0.46 -12.41 8.44
N LYS A 44 -0.68 -11.09 8.35
CA LYS A 44 -1.05 -10.42 7.09
C LYS A 44 0.04 -10.57 6.03
N VAL A 45 1.31 -10.48 6.44
CA VAL A 45 2.48 -10.68 5.57
C VAL A 45 2.52 -12.12 5.05
N MET A 46 2.43 -13.12 5.92
CA MET A 46 2.44 -14.53 5.49
C MET A 46 1.24 -14.88 4.62
N LYS A 47 0.08 -14.28 4.88
CA LYS A 47 -1.11 -14.43 4.02
C LYS A 47 -0.88 -13.86 2.62
N LEU A 48 -0.18 -12.73 2.50
CA LEU A 48 0.23 -12.14 1.23
C LEU A 48 1.27 -13.02 0.51
N VAL A 49 2.31 -13.49 1.21
CA VAL A 49 3.34 -14.38 0.66
C VAL A 49 2.71 -15.66 0.11
N ASN A 50 1.87 -16.33 0.91
CA ASN A 50 1.16 -17.54 0.50
C ASN A 50 0.26 -17.32 -0.73
N ALA A 51 -0.33 -16.13 -0.88
CA ALA A 51 -1.16 -15.80 -2.04
C ALA A 51 -0.31 -15.59 -3.31
N LEU A 52 0.87 -14.98 -3.17
CA LEU A 52 1.83 -14.80 -4.26
C LEU A 52 2.39 -16.15 -4.74
N GLU A 53 2.81 -17.01 -3.81
CA GLU A 53 3.37 -18.35 -4.12
C GLU A 53 2.37 -19.26 -4.82
N LYS A 54 1.07 -19.13 -4.51
CA LYS A 54 0.00 -19.90 -5.16
C LYS A 54 -0.42 -19.34 -6.53
N GLY A 55 0.22 -18.26 -7.01
CA GLY A 55 -0.19 -17.56 -8.24
C GLY A 55 -1.52 -16.82 -8.12
N GLY A 56 -2.02 -16.62 -6.89
CA GLY A 56 -3.32 -16.00 -6.60
C GLY A 56 -3.35 -14.48 -6.71
N TYR A 57 -2.24 -13.87 -7.13
CA TYR A 57 -2.16 -12.44 -7.40
C TYR A 57 -1.97 -12.21 -8.90
N SER A 58 -3.03 -11.74 -9.56
CA SER A 58 -2.89 -11.04 -10.83
C SER A 58 -2.87 -9.54 -10.54
N PRO A 59 -1.86 -8.79 -11.03
CA PRO A 59 -1.90 -7.34 -10.91
C PRO A 59 -3.18 -6.81 -11.57
N PRO A 60 -3.81 -5.77 -11.01
CA PRO A 60 -4.93 -5.12 -11.68
C PRO A 60 -4.47 -4.66 -13.07
N PRO A 61 -5.32 -4.75 -14.10
CA PRO A 61 -4.96 -4.30 -15.43
C PRO A 61 -4.49 -2.84 -15.36
N SER A 62 -3.31 -2.57 -15.90
CA SER A 62 -2.73 -1.22 -15.99
C SER A 62 -3.61 -0.37 -16.91
N GLY A 63 -4.68 0.20 -16.36
CA GLY A 63 -5.51 1.17 -17.04
C GLY A 63 -4.76 2.49 -17.18
N ASN A 64 -3.96 2.63 -18.24
CA ASN A 64 -3.54 3.93 -18.74
C ASN A 64 -4.77 4.60 -19.37
N GLY A 65 -5.67 5.11 -18.52
CA GLY A 65 -6.86 5.85 -18.89
C GLY A 65 -6.55 7.32 -19.21
N MET A 66 -5.70 7.56 -20.20
CA MET A 66 -5.59 8.86 -20.89
C MET A 66 -5.18 8.59 -22.35
N ALA A 67 -6.10 8.00 -23.12
CA ALA A 67 -6.07 8.05 -24.57
C ALA A 67 -7.51 8.10 -25.07
N GLY A 68 -7.86 9.19 -25.75
CA GLY A 68 -9.09 9.29 -26.52
C GLY A 68 -10.19 10.17 -25.94
N ALA A 69 -9.90 11.46 -25.72
CA ALA A 69 -10.94 12.49 -25.81
C ALA A 69 -10.75 13.25 -27.13
N GLY A 70 -11.59 12.92 -28.12
CA GLY A 70 -11.98 13.84 -29.19
C GLY A 70 -11.20 13.76 -30.51
N SER A 71 -11.59 12.80 -31.37
CA SER A 71 -11.71 13.08 -32.82
C SER A 71 -13.17 12.90 -33.19
N ASN A 72 -13.88 14.02 -33.36
CA ASN A 72 -14.69 14.35 -34.53
C ASN A 72 -15.09 15.81 -34.49
#